data_AF-A0A849DFV5-F1
#
_entry.id   AF-A0A849DFV5-F1
#
_cell.length_a   1.000
_cell.length_b   1.000
_cell.length_c   1.000
_cell.angle_alpha   90.00
_cell.angle_beta   90.00
_cell.angle_gamma   90.00
#
_symmetry.space_group_name_H-M   'P 1'
#
loop_
_entity.id
_entity.type
_entity.pdbx_description
1 polymer ?
#
loop_
_entity_poly.entity_id
_entity_poly.type
_entity_poly.pdbx_seq_one_letter_code
_entity_poly.pdbx_strand_id
1 'polypeptide(L)'
;MVDDPDEIVIHKVDQCSHCHTSLEDKEAKDYERRQTFDIPPVRLHSTEDRAEIKLCPKCGHINTADFPEDVTQSAQYGPRLRGCLKK
;
A
#
# COMPACT_ATOMS: atom_id res chain seq x y z
N MET A 1 -17.76 5.98 -0.82
CA MET A 1 -18.21 4.67 -0.32
C MET A 1 -18.30 3.77 -1.54
N VAL A 2 -17.78 2.54 -1.44
CA VAL A 2 -17.87 1.52 -2.50
C VAL A 2 -19.07 0.62 -2.24
N ASP A 3 -19.66 0.05 -3.29
CA ASP A 3 -20.83 -0.82 -3.15
C ASP A 3 -20.47 -2.22 -2.69
N ASP A 4 -19.29 -2.71 -3.07
CA ASP A 4 -18.76 -4.03 -2.73
C ASP A 4 -17.42 -3.89 -1.98
N PRO A 5 -17.43 -3.75 -0.63
CA PRO A 5 -16.20 -3.70 0.16
C PRO A 5 -15.59 -5.09 0.33
N ASP A 6 -14.27 -5.18 0.48
CA ASP A 6 -13.56 -6.45 0.67
C ASP A 6 -14.01 -7.22 1.93
N GLU A 7 -14.44 -6.51 2.97
CA GLU A 7 -14.94 -7.08 4.21
C GLU A 7 -16.12 -6.27 4.76
N ILE A 8 -17.14 -6.97 5.28
CA ILE A 8 -18.28 -6.36 5.98
C ILE A 8 -18.28 -6.85 7.43
N VAL A 9 -18.05 -5.92 8.36
CA VAL A 9 -18.17 -6.17 9.80
C VAL A 9 -19.51 -5.63 10.30
N ILE A 10 -20.38 -6.51 10.82
CA ILE A 10 -21.68 -6.13 11.38
C ILE A 10 -21.57 -6.02 12.90
N HIS A 11 -21.86 -4.85 13.43
CA HIS A 11 -21.98 -4.63 14.87
C HIS A 11 -23.45 -4.81 15.28
N LYS A 12 -23.74 -5.91 15.99
CA LYS A 12 -25.11 -6.25 16.43
C LYS A 12 -25.52 -5.41 17.64
N VAL A 13 -26.84 -5.19 17.75
CA VAL A 13 -27.45 -4.59 18.93
C VAL A 13 -28.15 -5.70 19.70
N ASP A 14 -27.56 -6.14 20.80
CA ASP A 14 -28.08 -7.28 21.56
C ASP A 14 -29.13 -6.87 22.59
N GLN A 15 -29.14 -5.60 23.01
CA GLN A 15 -30.05 -5.10 24.02
C GLN A 15 -30.53 -3.68 23.71
N CYS A 16 -31.77 -3.39 24.11
CA CYS A 16 -32.31 -2.04 24.08
C CYS A 16 -31.53 -1.14 25.07
N SER A 17 -31.04 0.01 24.61
CA SER A 17 -30.30 0.97 25.44
C SER A 17 -31.13 1.61 26.56
N HIS A 18 -32.46 1.53 26.50
CA HIS A 18 -33.37 2.15 27.47
C HIS A 18 -33.91 1.16 28.52
N CYS A 19 -34.34 -0.03 28.10
CA CYS A 19 -35.00 -1.00 28.97
C CYS A 19 -34.25 -2.34 29.09
N HIS A 20 -33.10 -2.49 28.42
CA HIS A 20 -32.23 -3.67 28.47
C HIS A 20 -32.86 -4.99 28.02
N THR A 21 -34.05 -4.94 27.41
CA THR A 21 -34.67 -6.11 26.78
C THR A 21 -33.77 -6.62 25.66
N SER A 22 -33.59 -7.95 25.58
CA SER A 22 -32.81 -8.58 24.52
C SER A 22 -33.45 -8.34 23.14
N LEU A 23 -32.58 -8.06 22.17
CA LEU A 23 -32.89 -7.84 20.76
C LEU A 23 -32.17 -8.86 19.87
N GLU A 24 -31.49 -9.85 20.45
CA GLU A 24 -30.68 -10.85 19.72
C GLU A 24 -31.47 -11.60 18.65
N ASP A 25 -32.75 -11.90 18.94
CA ASP A 25 -33.66 -12.62 18.03
C ASP A 25 -34.48 -11.69 17.12
N LYS A 26 -34.26 -10.37 17.18
CA LYS A 26 -34.97 -9.40 16.35
C LYS A 26 -34.21 -9.13 15.06
N GLU A 27 -34.92 -9.13 13.94
CA GLU A 27 -34.36 -8.74 12.65
C GLU A 27 -33.98 -7.25 12.64
N ALA A 28 -32.81 -6.94 12.07
CA ALA A 28 -32.37 -5.57 11.90
C ALA A 28 -33.29 -4.85 10.89
N LYS A 29 -33.70 -3.62 11.25
CA LYS A 29 -34.55 -2.80 10.36
C LYS A 29 -33.75 -2.20 9.20
N ASP A 30 -32.51 -1.79 9.45
CA ASP A 30 -31.59 -1.18 8.48
C ASP A 30 -30.16 -1.16 9.07
N TYR A 31 -29.17 -0.75 8.28
CA TYR A 31 -27.78 -0.61 8.68
C TYR A 31 -27.23 0.78 8.36
N GLU A 32 -26.69 1.46 9.38
CA GLU A 32 -25.86 2.64 9.17
C GLU A 32 -24.50 2.21 8.59
N ARG A 33 -24.15 2.72 7.40
CA ARG A 33 -22.94 2.29 6.69
C ARG A 33 -21.78 3.26 6.95
N ARG A 34 -20.61 2.72 7.31
CA ARG A 34 -19.32 3.42 7.32
C ARG A 34 -18.25 2.49 6.75
N GLN A 35 -17.29 3.05 6.01
CA GLN A 35 -16.19 2.29 5.41
C GLN A 35 -14.85 2.90 5.80
N THR A 36 -13.93 2.03 6.19
CA THR A 36 -12.53 2.37 6.41
C THR A 36 -11.74 1.84 5.22
N PHE A 37 -10.97 2.71 4.57
CA PHE A 37 -10.05 2.33 3.52
C PHE A 37 -8.65 2.28 4.12
N ASP A 38 -8.04 1.10 4.10
CA ASP A 38 -6.67 0.92 4.55
C ASP A 38 -5.84 0.26 3.45
N ILE A 39 -4.54 0.51 3.48
CA ILE A 39 -3.58 -0.18 2.61
C ILE A 39 -3.03 -1.33 3.45
N PRO A 40 -3.35 -2.60 3.13
CA PRO A 40 -2.83 -3.73 3.89
C PRO A 40 -1.30 -3.69 3.90
N PRO A 41 -0.63 -4.35 4.86
CA PRO A 41 0.82 -4.28 4.99
C PRO A 41 1.56 -4.57 3.68
N VAL A 42 2.02 -3.52 3.01
CA VAL A 42 2.81 -3.61 1.78
C VAL A 42 4.28 -3.63 2.16
N ARG A 43 5.03 -4.62 1.67
CA ARG A 43 6.50 -4.61 1.79
C ARG A 43 7.08 -3.75 0.68
N LEU A 44 7.87 -2.75 1.05
CA LEU A 44 8.69 -2.01 0.11
C LEU A 44 9.66 -2.99 -0.57
N HIS A 45 9.58 -3.09 -1.88
CA HIS A 45 10.54 -3.83 -2.67
C HIS A 45 11.60 -2.85 -3.19
N SER A 46 12.86 -3.07 -2.81
CA SER A 46 14.00 -2.28 -3.25
C SER A 46 14.80 -3.10 -4.26
N THR A 47 15.04 -2.50 -5.43
CA THR A 47 15.99 -3.01 -6.42
C THR A 47 17.23 -2.13 -6.36
N GLU A 48 18.41 -2.73 -6.34
CA GLU A 48 19.69 -2.02 -6.37
C GLU A 48 20.34 -2.23 -7.73
N ASP A 49 20.43 -1.16 -8.51
CA ASP A 49 21.16 -1.13 -9.76
C ASP A 49 22.64 -0.84 -9.49
N ARG A 50 23.52 -1.72 -9.99
CA ARG A 50 24.98 -1.59 -9.85
C ARG A 50 25.63 -1.38 -11.20
N ALA A 51 26.38 -0.29 -11.33
CA ALA A 51 27.30 -0.10 -12.44
C ALA A 51 28.63 -0.80 -12.16
N GLU A 52 29.07 -1.68 -13.06
CA GLU A 52 30.41 -2.25 -12.99
C GLU A 52 31.47 -1.18 -13.21
N ILE A 53 32.59 -1.30 -12.49
CA ILE A 53 33.78 -0.46 -12.69
C ILE A 53 34.97 -1.37 -13.02
N LYS A 54 35.63 -1.13 -14.16
CA LYS A 54 36.74 -1.96 -14.66
C LYS A 54 37.93 -1.11 -15.07
N LEU A 55 39.12 -1.54 -14.67
CA LEU A 55 40.39 -0.96 -15.10
C LEU A 55 40.84 -1.62 -16.41
N CYS A 56 41.13 -0.83 -17.44
CA CYS A 56 41.73 -1.33 -18.66
C CYS A 56 43.19 -1.73 -18.40
N PRO A 57 43.59 -3.00 -18.60
CA PRO A 57 44.96 -3.43 -18.31
C PRO A 57 46.01 -2.87 -19.29
N LYS A 58 45.58 -2.31 -20.43
CA LYS A 58 46.49 -1.79 -21.47
C LYS A 58 46.83 -0.31 -21.28
N CYS A 59 45.87 0.54 -20.91
CA CYS A 59 46.07 1.98 -20.77
C CYS A 59 45.82 2.51 -19.35
N GLY A 60 45.36 1.67 -18.42
CA GLY A 60 45.03 2.07 -17.05
C GLY A 60 43.76 2.90 -16.91
N HIS A 61 42.95 3.04 -17.97
CA HIS A 61 41.71 3.81 -17.92
C HIS A 61 40.64 3.08 -17.10
N ILE A 62 39.92 3.83 -16.24
CA ILE A 62 38.80 3.33 -15.45
C ILE A 62 37.52 3.53 -16.27
N ASN A 63 36.79 2.44 -16.50
CA ASN A 63 35.52 2.43 -17.21
C ASN A 63 34.40 2.11 -16.21
N THR A 64 33.29 2.82 -16.30
CA THR A 64 32.10 2.58 -15.50
C THR A 64 30.93 2.31 -16.43
N ALA A 65 30.12 1.30 -16.15
CA ALA A 65 28.90 1.05 -16.91
C ALA A 65 27.88 2.19 -16.69
N ASP A 66 27.14 2.54 -17.73
CA ASP A 66 26.07 3.53 -17.62
C ASP A 66 24.81 2.90 -17.01
N PHE A 67 24.07 3.71 -16.25
CA PHE A 67 22.74 3.33 -15.80
C PHE A 67 21.71 3.54 -16.92
N PRO A 68 20.60 2.78 -16.93
CA PRO A 68 19.44 3.08 -17.76
C PRO A 68 18.90 4.51 -17.53
N GLU A 69 18.27 5.10 -18.54
CA GLU A 69 17.79 6.51 -18.50
C GLU A 69 16.80 6.79 -17.37
N ASP A 70 16.09 5.77 -16.88
CA ASP A 70 15.11 5.89 -15.81
C ASP A 70 15.73 5.83 -14.40
N VAL A 71 17.00 5.42 -14.26
CA VAL A 71 17.76 5.39 -13.00
C VAL A 71 18.64 6.64 -12.91
N THR A 72 18.10 7.69 -12.31
CA THR A 72 18.71 9.04 -12.34
C THR A 72 19.23 9.52 -10.99
N GLN A 73 18.82 8.88 -9.89
CA GLN A 73 19.19 9.27 -8.53
C GLN A 73 19.74 8.07 -7.76
N SER A 74 20.63 8.31 -6.79
CA SER A 74 21.19 7.26 -5.91
C SER A 74 20.12 6.47 -5.16
N ALA A 75 18.97 7.10 -4.88
CA ALA A 75 17.77 6.45 -4.39
C ALA A 75 16.54 7.14 -4.99
N GLN A 76 15.61 6.36 -5.55
CA GLN A 76 14.39 6.89 -6.16
C GLN A 76 13.21 5.93 -5.97
N TYR A 77 12.00 6.50 -5.84
CA TYR A 77 10.79 5.69 -5.84
C TYR A 77 10.53 5.11 -7.23
N GLY A 78 10.11 3.85 -7.28
CA GLY A 78 9.60 3.24 -8.51
C GLY A 78 8.27 3.85 -8.96
N PRO A 79 7.87 3.63 -10.21
CA PRO A 79 6.68 4.25 -10.81
C PRO A 79 5.39 4.00 -10.02
N ARG A 80 5.26 2.82 -9.39
CA ARG A 80 4.10 2.45 -8.57
C ARG A 80 3.90 3.33 -7.34
N LEU A 81 4.99 3.83 -6.73
CA LEU A 81 4.91 4.68 -5.54
C LEU A 81 4.88 6.17 -5.89
N ARG A 82 5.50 6.59 -7.00
CA ARG A 82 5.48 8.00 -7.45
C ARG A 82 4.06 8.54 -7.64
N GLY A 83 3.12 7.71 -8.11
CA GLY A 83 1.72 8.11 -8.30
C GLY A 83 0.92 8.32 -7.00
N CYS A 84 1.32 7.65 -5.91
CA CYS A 84 0.63 7.71 -4.62
C CYS A 84 1.12 8.86 -3.74
N LEU A 85 2.32 9.39 -4.00
CA LEU A 85 2.92 10.52 -3.31
C LEU A 85 2.43 11.83 -3.95
N LYS A 86 1.14 12.16 -3.79
CA LYS A 86 0.68 13.53 -4.05
C LYS A 86 0.96 14.39 -2.81
N LYS A 87 1.66 15.52 -3.01
CA LYS A 87 1.91 16.53 -1.97
C LYS A 87 0.61 17.06 -1.37
#